data_AF-A0A5B9Q9I6-F1
#
_entry.id   AF-A0A5B9Q9I6-F1
#
_cell.length_a   1.000
_cell.length_b   1.000
_cell.length_c   1.000
_cell.angle_alpha   90.00
_cell.angle_beta   90.00
_cell.angle_gamma   90.00
#
_symmetry.space_group_name_H-M   'P 1'
#
loop_
_entity.id
_entity.type
_entity.pdbx_description
1 polymer ?
#
loop_
_entity_poly.entity_id
_entity_poly.type
_entity_poly.pdbx_seq_one_letter_code
_entity_poly.pdbx_strand_id
1 'polypeptide(L)'
;MKPAPAGNLLTFLSQVPDPRGRQGRRHPLEAMLASVVCAMLQGARDYAAIAEWIHYQEVELNHTSGFTRTPPKEGAFRKLLMVLSPTHFARVLADWAKYCLGVYTEESLEAVAMDGKTLCGTLQRLRAHTWKTQKLFAKLGIVKK
;
A
#
# COMPACT_ATOMS: atom_id res chain seq x y z
N MET A 1 -4.39 18.90 15.97
CA MET A 1 -3.88 17.51 15.95
C MET A 1 -4.06 17.01 14.51
N LYS A 2 -3.00 16.97 13.70
CA LYS A 2 -3.09 16.48 12.31
C LYS A 2 -3.56 15.02 12.37
N PRO A 3 -4.68 14.63 11.71
CA PRO A 3 -5.07 13.24 11.70
C PRO A 3 -3.95 12.42 11.06
N ALA A 4 -3.72 11.27 11.64
CA ALA A 4 -2.69 10.34 11.25
C ALA A 4 -2.92 9.93 9.76
N PRO A 5 -1.90 10.00 8.87
CA PRO A 5 -2.07 9.89 7.42
C PRO A 5 -2.68 8.57 6.92
N ALA A 6 -2.67 7.55 7.77
CA ALA A 6 -3.37 6.30 7.51
C ALA A 6 -4.89 6.37 7.37
N GLY A 7 -5.53 7.26 8.13
CA GLY A 7 -6.97 7.51 7.98
C GLY A 7 -7.29 8.07 6.59
N ASN A 8 -6.27 8.46 5.83
CA ASN A 8 -6.38 8.98 4.49
C ASN A 8 -6.01 7.97 3.39
N LEU A 9 -5.17 6.96 3.65
CA LEU A 9 -4.73 6.05 2.58
C LEU A 9 -5.90 5.30 1.93
N LEU A 10 -6.78 4.69 2.72
CA LEU A 10 -7.97 3.99 2.19
C LEU A 10 -8.91 4.96 1.44
N THR A 11 -9.03 6.20 1.92
CA THR A 11 -9.84 7.27 1.30
C THR A 11 -9.26 7.71 -0.05
N PHE A 12 -7.94 7.78 -0.18
CA PHE A 12 -7.32 8.02 -1.48
C PHE A 12 -7.52 6.82 -2.40
N LEU A 13 -7.26 5.62 -1.92
CA LEU A 13 -7.35 4.39 -2.72
C LEU A 13 -8.77 4.07 -3.21
N SER A 14 -9.81 4.53 -2.53
CA SER A 14 -11.20 4.38 -2.99
C SER A 14 -11.51 5.19 -4.27
N GLN A 15 -10.65 6.15 -4.63
CA GLN A 15 -10.75 6.91 -5.89
C GLN A 15 -10.28 6.09 -7.10
N VAL A 16 -9.60 4.96 -6.88
CA VAL A 16 -9.16 4.07 -7.96
C VAL A 16 -10.38 3.32 -8.51
N PRO A 17 -10.70 3.43 -9.82
CA PRO A 17 -11.81 2.68 -10.40
C PRO A 17 -11.60 1.18 -10.25
N ASP A 18 -12.62 0.43 -9.81
CA ASP A 18 -12.53 -1.02 -9.65
C ASP A 18 -12.68 -1.74 -11.01
N PRO A 19 -11.60 -2.31 -11.58
CA PRO A 19 -11.66 -3.01 -12.86
C PRO A 19 -12.33 -4.40 -12.75
N ARG A 20 -12.62 -4.87 -11.53
CA ARG A 20 -13.14 -6.22 -11.29
C ARG A 20 -14.65 -6.28 -11.53
N GLY A 21 -15.08 -7.36 -12.21
CA GLY A 21 -16.49 -7.72 -12.33
C GLY A 21 -17.11 -8.16 -11.00
N ARG A 22 -18.45 -8.34 -10.97
CA ARG A 22 -19.24 -8.64 -9.76
C ARG A 22 -18.71 -9.81 -8.94
N GLN A 23 -18.20 -10.85 -9.60
CA GLN A 23 -17.67 -12.06 -8.94
C GLN A 23 -16.28 -11.85 -8.29
N GLY A 24 -15.55 -10.80 -8.67
CA GLY A 24 -14.20 -10.49 -8.17
C GLY A 24 -14.17 -9.58 -6.92
N ARG A 25 -15.33 -9.11 -6.45
CA ARG A 25 -15.44 -8.11 -5.36
C ARG A 25 -15.61 -8.74 -3.98
N ARG A 26 -14.98 -9.89 -3.74
CA ARG A 26 -15.01 -10.59 -2.45
C ARG A 26 -14.26 -9.83 -1.36
N HIS A 27 -13.24 -9.06 -1.76
CA HIS A 27 -12.42 -8.22 -0.90
C HIS A 27 -12.51 -6.76 -1.38
N PRO A 28 -12.65 -5.78 -0.47
CA PRO A 28 -12.65 -4.37 -0.83
C PRO A 28 -11.39 -4.00 -1.62
N LEU A 29 -11.54 -3.15 -2.64
CA LEU A 29 -10.43 -2.81 -3.54
C LEU A 29 -9.35 -2.04 -2.79
N GLU A 30 -9.78 -1.03 -2.05
CA GLU A 30 -8.97 -0.15 -1.22
C GLU A 30 -8.13 -0.94 -0.21
N ALA A 31 -8.68 -1.99 0.41
CA ALA A 31 -7.97 -2.87 1.32
C ALA A 31 -6.88 -3.68 0.60
N MET A 32 -7.20 -4.21 -0.59
CA MET A 32 -6.23 -4.92 -1.42
C MET A 32 -5.10 -4.00 -1.87
N LEU A 33 -5.41 -2.79 -2.33
CA LEU A 33 -4.42 -1.81 -2.77
C LEU A 33 -3.57 -1.29 -1.61
N ALA A 34 -4.16 -1.05 -0.43
CA ALA A 34 -3.42 -0.66 0.76
C ALA A 34 -2.43 -1.75 1.17
N SER A 35 -2.84 -3.02 1.08
CA SER A 35 -1.95 -4.16 1.34
C SER A 35 -0.77 -4.19 0.36
N VAL A 36 -1.01 -3.94 -0.93
CA VAL A 36 0.04 -3.85 -1.94
C VAL A 36 1.03 -2.73 -1.60
N VAL A 37 0.53 -1.53 -1.30
CA VAL A 37 1.39 -0.38 -0.94
C VAL A 37 2.21 -0.69 0.32
N CYS A 38 1.58 -1.18 1.39
CA CYS A 38 2.26 -1.51 2.64
C CYS A 38 3.30 -2.61 2.46
N ALA A 39 2.99 -3.66 1.70
CA ALA A 39 3.93 -4.74 1.42
C ALA A 39 5.12 -4.23 0.58
N MET A 40 4.88 -3.41 -0.45
CA MET A 40 5.93 -2.82 -1.28
C MET A 40 6.85 -1.88 -0.49
N LEU A 41 6.30 -1.08 0.43
CA LEU A 41 7.09 -0.24 1.34
C LEU A 41 7.98 -1.07 2.28
N GLN A 42 7.62 -2.32 2.55
CA GLN A 42 8.43 -3.29 3.29
C GLN A 42 9.34 -4.15 2.39
N GLY A 43 9.38 -3.86 1.09
CA GLY A 43 10.29 -4.50 0.14
C GLY A 43 9.72 -5.72 -0.58
N ALA A 44 8.40 -5.96 -0.54
CA ALA A 44 7.78 -6.97 -1.39
C ALA A 44 7.91 -6.59 -2.87
N ARG A 45 8.32 -7.55 -3.71
CA ARG A 45 8.61 -7.33 -5.15
C ARG A 45 7.84 -8.24 -6.09
N ASP A 46 7.07 -9.17 -5.55
CA ASP A 46 6.25 -10.09 -6.32
C ASP A 46 4.90 -10.33 -5.62
N TYR A 47 3.97 -10.97 -6.34
CA TYR A 47 2.61 -11.21 -5.85
C TYR A 47 2.59 -12.15 -4.64
N ALA A 48 3.54 -13.08 -4.55
CA ALA A 48 3.60 -14.06 -3.48
C ALA A 48 4.01 -13.38 -2.17
N ALA A 49 5.04 -12.53 -2.21
CA ALA A 49 5.50 -11.72 -1.09
C ALA A 49 4.40 -10.77 -0.57
N ILE A 50 3.56 -10.21 -1.46
CA ILE A 50 2.42 -9.39 -1.05
C ILE A 50 1.37 -10.23 -0.29
N ALA A 51 1.04 -11.41 -0.81
CA ALA A 51 0.08 -12.30 -0.17
C ALA A 51 0.61 -12.84 1.17
N GLU A 52 1.88 -13.24 1.21
CA GLU A 52 2.57 -13.67 2.41
C GLU A 52 2.57 -12.55 3.46
N TRP A 53 2.87 -11.32 3.07
CA TRP A 53 2.86 -10.17 3.97
C TRP A 53 1.51 -9.99 4.66
N ILE A 54 0.39 -10.04 3.93
CA ILE A 54 -0.95 -9.86 4.53
C ILE A 54 -1.36 -11.06 5.40
N HIS A 55 -0.92 -12.27 5.05
CA HIS A 55 -1.17 -13.47 5.85
C HIS A 55 -0.36 -13.51 7.14
N TYR A 56 0.76 -12.78 7.23
CA TYR A 56 1.53 -12.62 8.46
C TYR A 56 1.01 -11.51 9.39
N GLN A 57 0.09 -10.67 8.94
CA GLN A 57 -0.48 -9.63 9.80
C GLN A 57 -1.45 -10.22 10.82
N GLU A 58 -1.50 -9.59 11.99
CA GLU A 58 -2.50 -9.88 13.01
C GLU A 58 -3.92 -9.66 12.45
N VAL A 59 -4.87 -10.47 12.94
CA VAL A 59 -6.27 -10.45 12.49
C VAL A 59 -6.89 -9.05 12.65
N GLU A 60 -6.54 -8.34 13.72
CA GLU A 60 -6.99 -6.96 13.97
C GLU A 60 -6.48 -5.96 12.91
N LEU A 61 -5.22 -6.09 12.48
CA LEU A 61 -4.65 -5.27 11.41
C LEU A 61 -5.34 -5.54 10.07
N ASN A 62 -5.68 -6.80 9.80
CA ASN A 62 -6.43 -7.17 8.61
C ASN A 62 -7.84 -6.56 8.63
N HIS A 63 -8.52 -6.60 9.77
CA HIS A 63 -9.85 -6.00 9.93
C HIS A 63 -9.85 -4.49 9.81
N THR A 64 -8.92 -3.80 10.47
CA THR A 64 -8.78 -2.34 10.36
C THR A 64 -8.40 -1.88 8.95
N SER A 65 -7.67 -2.71 8.20
CA SER A 65 -7.39 -2.47 6.78
C SER A 65 -8.59 -2.69 5.86
N GLY A 66 -9.71 -3.23 6.37
CA GLY A 66 -10.96 -3.44 5.65
C GLY A 66 -11.27 -4.89 5.26
N PHE A 67 -10.43 -5.86 5.63
CA PHE A 67 -10.73 -7.27 5.37
C PHE A 67 -11.73 -7.82 6.38
N THR A 68 -12.87 -8.31 5.89
CA THR A 68 -13.89 -8.99 6.71
C THR A 68 -13.81 -10.52 6.63
N ARG A 69 -12.87 -11.03 5.83
CA ARG A 69 -12.65 -12.46 5.55
C ARG A 69 -11.16 -12.76 5.62
N THR A 70 -10.80 -14.04 5.51
CA THR A 70 -9.43 -14.47 5.27
C THR A 70 -8.80 -13.64 4.14
N PRO A 71 -7.59 -13.09 4.32
CA PRO A 71 -6.95 -12.25 3.31
C PRO A 71 -6.82 -12.93 1.93
N PRO A 72 -6.75 -12.14 0.84
CA PRO A 72 -6.61 -12.67 -0.51
C PRO A 72 -5.28 -13.43 -0.68
N LYS A 73 -5.32 -14.53 -1.43
CA LYS A 73 -4.11 -15.25 -1.86
C LYS A 73 -3.43 -14.53 -3.04
N GLU A 74 -2.20 -14.93 -3.35
CA GLU A 74 -1.39 -14.44 -4.48
C GLU A 74 -2.21 -14.28 -5.79
N GLY A 75 -2.96 -15.32 -6.18
CA GLY A 75 -3.74 -15.29 -7.42
C GLY A 75 -4.79 -14.18 -7.48
N ALA A 76 -5.29 -13.71 -6.34
CA ALA A 76 -6.22 -12.57 -6.29
C ALA A 76 -5.48 -11.24 -6.54
N PHE A 77 -4.31 -11.05 -5.95
CA PHE A 77 -3.46 -9.88 -6.20
C PHE A 77 -2.97 -9.85 -7.65
N ARG A 78 -2.50 -10.99 -8.19
CA ARG A 78 -2.09 -11.10 -9.59
C ARG A 78 -3.24 -10.71 -10.52
N LYS A 79 -4.43 -11.28 -10.34
CA LYS A 79 -5.61 -10.94 -11.17
C LYS A 79 -5.95 -9.46 -11.11
N LEU A 80 -5.93 -8.87 -9.92
CA LEU A 80 -6.21 -7.44 -9.74
C LEU A 80 -5.16 -6.57 -10.44
N LEU A 81 -3.88 -6.78 -10.14
CA LEU A 81 -2.79 -5.93 -10.61
C LEU A 81 -2.55 -6.02 -12.12
N MET A 82 -2.88 -7.15 -12.75
CA MET A 82 -2.81 -7.29 -14.21
C MET A 82 -3.86 -6.45 -14.97
N VAL A 83 -4.98 -6.11 -14.33
CA VAL A 83 -6.07 -5.34 -14.97
C VAL A 83 -6.22 -3.92 -14.41
N LEU A 84 -5.51 -3.61 -13.32
CA LEU A 84 -5.51 -2.30 -12.70
C LEU A 84 -4.84 -1.28 -13.62
N SER A 85 -5.44 -0.10 -13.80
CA SER A 85 -4.80 1.00 -14.52
C SER A 85 -3.58 1.51 -13.74
N PRO A 86 -2.35 1.31 -14.24
CA PRO A 86 -1.15 1.72 -13.51
C PRO A 86 -1.10 3.24 -13.34
N THR A 87 -1.58 3.98 -14.34
CA THR A 87 -1.62 5.44 -14.35
C THR A 87 -2.55 6.00 -13.26
N HIS A 88 -3.77 5.46 -13.11
CA HIS A 88 -4.69 5.94 -12.08
C HIS A 88 -4.18 5.60 -10.68
N PHE A 89 -3.69 4.38 -10.49
CA PHE A 89 -3.15 3.96 -9.21
C PHE A 89 -1.94 4.81 -8.79
N ALA A 90 -1.00 5.06 -9.71
CA ALA A 90 0.17 5.90 -9.45
C ALA A 90 -0.21 7.35 -9.11
N ARG A 91 -1.20 7.93 -9.81
CA ARG A 91 -1.70 9.28 -9.52
C ARG A 91 -2.28 9.39 -8.11
N VAL A 92 -3.19 8.49 -7.76
CA VAL A 92 -3.81 8.45 -6.42
C VAL A 92 -2.75 8.27 -5.33
N LEU A 93 -1.77 7.40 -5.54
CA LEU A 93 -0.68 7.19 -4.59
C LEU A 93 0.22 8.42 -4.46
N ALA A 94 0.50 9.12 -5.58
CA ALA A 94 1.26 10.37 -5.57
C ALA A 94 0.51 11.47 -4.81
N ASP A 95 -0.80 11.59 -4.98
CA ASP A 95 -1.62 12.57 -4.26
C ASP A 95 -1.69 12.27 -2.76
N TRP A 96 -1.80 10.99 -2.38
CA TRP A 96 -1.66 10.58 -0.99
C TRP A 96 -0.27 10.93 -0.42
N ALA A 97 0.81 10.70 -1.18
CA ALA A 97 2.15 11.04 -0.75
C ALA A 97 2.33 12.55 -0.55
N LYS A 98 1.83 13.39 -1.48
CA LYS A 98 1.81 14.85 -1.34
C LYS A 98 1.05 15.28 -0.09
N TYR A 99 -0.12 14.68 0.17
CA TYR A 99 -0.89 14.92 1.39
C TYR A 99 -0.08 14.60 2.65
N CYS A 100 0.59 13.43 2.68
CA CYS A 100 1.40 13.01 3.82
C CYS A 100 2.58 13.96 4.09
N LEU A 101 3.21 14.45 3.02
CA LEU A 101 4.34 15.39 3.09
C LEU A 101 3.90 16.84 3.35
N GLY A 102 2.60 17.14 3.25
CA GLY A 102 2.08 18.50 3.40
C GLY A 102 2.52 19.42 2.26
N VAL A 103 2.75 18.86 1.07
CA VAL A 103 3.15 19.60 -0.13
C VAL A 103 1.89 19.97 -0.90
N TYR A 104 1.52 21.26 -0.88
CA TYR A 104 0.28 21.76 -1.47
C TYR A 104 0.50 22.68 -2.69
N THR A 105 1.74 23.03 -3.02
CA THR A 105 2.07 23.96 -4.11
C THR A 105 3.31 23.51 -4.91
N GLU A 106 3.30 23.75 -6.23
CA GLU A 106 4.42 23.44 -7.13
C GLU A 106 5.71 24.21 -6.76
N GLU A 107 5.60 25.39 -6.13
CA GLU A 107 6.75 26.19 -5.67
C GLU A 107 7.55 25.56 -4.51
N SER A 108 6.97 24.58 -3.80
CA SER A 108 7.62 23.89 -2.68
C SER A 108 8.25 22.55 -3.06
N LEU A 109 8.14 22.15 -4.33
CA LEU A 109 8.71 20.92 -4.84
C LEU A 109 10.13 21.19 -5.37
N GLU A 110 11.14 21.00 -4.51
CA GLU A 110 12.46 20.70 -5.03
C GLU A 110 12.37 19.35 -5.76
N ALA A 111 12.47 19.38 -7.08
CA ALA A 111 12.31 18.21 -7.93
C ALA A 111 13.48 17.25 -7.71
N VAL A 112 13.36 16.38 -6.71
CA VAL A 112 14.29 15.26 -6.52
C VAL A 112 13.89 14.17 -7.50
N ALA A 113 14.68 14.01 -8.55
CA ALA A 113 14.60 12.86 -9.44
C ALA A 113 14.93 11.58 -8.64
N MET A 114 13.90 10.94 -8.10
CA MET A 114 14.04 9.60 -7.52
C MET A 114 14.03 8.60 -8.67
N ASP A 115 15.21 8.20 -9.14
CA ASP A 115 15.32 7.06 -10.06
C ASP A 115 14.80 5.82 -9.32
N GLY A 116 13.65 5.30 -9.75
CA GLY A 116 13.00 4.11 -9.17
C GLY A 116 13.88 2.86 -9.21
N LYS A 117 14.97 2.88 -10.00
CA LYS A 117 16.00 1.84 -9.98
C LYS A 117 16.73 1.76 -8.65
N THR A 118 16.91 2.86 -7.91
CA THR A 118 17.59 2.83 -6.61
C THR A 118 16.71 2.22 -5.51
N LEU A 119 15.39 2.45 -5.57
CA LEU A 119 14.40 1.82 -4.67
C LEU A 119 14.27 0.31 -4.95
N CYS A 120 14.40 -0.12 -6.21
CA CYS A 120 14.34 -1.52 -6.64
C CYS A 120 15.71 -2.24 -6.67
N GLY A 121 16.84 -1.54 -6.63
CA GLY A 121 18.14 -2.13 -7.00
C GLY A 121 19.22 -2.12 -5.93
N THR A 122 19.27 -1.14 -5.03
CA THR A 122 20.48 -0.91 -4.20
C THR A 122 20.41 -1.51 -2.79
N LEU A 123 19.36 -2.26 -2.46
CA LEU A 123 19.26 -3.11 -1.26
C LEU A 123 19.48 -4.60 -1.57
N GLN A 124 20.21 -4.93 -2.63
CA GLN A 124 20.49 -6.32 -3.02
C GLN A 124 21.50 -7.04 -2.08
N ARG A 125 21.82 -6.47 -0.92
CA ARG A 125 22.76 -7.08 0.05
C ARG A 125 22.29 -7.16 1.50
N LEU A 126 20.98 -7.12 1.74
CA LEU A 126 20.42 -7.53 3.03
C LEU A 126 19.26 -8.50 2.81
N ARG A 127 19.60 -9.75 2.43
CA ARG A 127 18.86 -10.91 2.96
C ARG A 127 19.15 -10.96 4.47
N ALA A 128 18.55 -10.05 5.21
CA ALA A 128 18.55 -10.06 6.67
C ALA A 128 17.11 -10.15 7.11
N HIS A 129 16.78 -11.26 7.75
CA HIS A 129 15.52 -11.49 8.45
C HIS A 129 15.23 -10.32 9.38
N THR A 130 14.43 -9.36 8.93
CA THR A 130 14.04 -8.21 9.77
C THR A 130 12.53 -8.02 9.71
N TRP A 131 11.81 -9.09 10.06
CA TRP A 131 10.37 -9.20 10.21
C TRP A 131 9.81 -8.46 11.45
N LYS A 132 10.59 -7.53 12.03
CA LYS A 132 10.14 -6.69 13.15
C LYS A 132 10.27 -5.21 12.80
N THR A 133 9.26 -4.66 12.14
CA THR A 133 8.98 -3.22 12.21
C THR A 133 7.49 -2.92 12.33
N GLN A 134 6.81 -3.53 13.31
CA GLN A 134 5.51 -3.07 13.83
C GLN A 134 5.55 -1.56 14.27
N LYS A 135 6.73 -0.97 14.46
CA LYS A 135 6.89 0.45 14.86
C LYS A 135 6.73 1.48 13.74
N LEU A 136 6.86 1.11 12.46
CA LEU A 136 6.72 2.08 11.36
C LEU A 136 5.25 2.51 11.18
N PHE A 137 4.32 1.58 11.44
CA PHE A 137 2.87 1.79 11.36
C PHE A 137 2.32 2.73 12.45
N ALA A 138 2.90 2.72 13.66
CA ALA A 138 2.54 3.65 14.74
C ALA A 138 2.92 5.11 14.45
N LYS A 139 3.99 5.33 13.64
CA LYS A 139 4.44 6.68 13.26
C LYS A 139 3.71 7.23 12.02
N LEU A 140 3.17 6.33 11.17
CA LEU A 140 2.34 6.64 10.00
C LEU A 140 0.84 6.68 10.31
N GLY A 141 0.44 6.39 11.55
CA GLY A 141 -0.90 6.64 12.02
C GLY A 141 -1.95 5.55 11.74
N ILE A 142 -1.52 4.35 11.35
CA ILE A 142 -2.41 3.25 10.90
C ILE A 142 -3.21 2.62 12.05
N VAL A 143 -2.97 3.02 13.31
CA VAL A 143 -3.62 2.44 14.50
C VAL A 143 -4.04 3.56 15.47
N LYS A 144 -5.33 3.62 15.84
CA LYS A 144 -5.72 4.24 17.12
C LYS A 144 -5.40 3.22 18.21
N LYS A 145 -4.68 3.67 19.24
CA LYS A 145 -4.50 2.94 20.51
C LYS A 145 -5.84 2.46 21.07
#